data_AF-A0A7X7DT54-F1
#
_entry.id   AF-A0A7X7DT54-F1
#
_cell.length_a   1.000
_cell.length_b   1.000
_cell.length_c   1.000
_cell.angle_alpha   90.00
_cell.angle_beta   90.00
_cell.angle_gamma   90.00
#
_symmetry.space_group_name_H-M   'P 1'
#
loop_
_entity.id
_entity.type
_entity.pdbx_description
1 polymer ?
#
loop_
_entity_poly.entity_id
_entity_poly.type
_entity_poly.pdbx_seq_one_letter_code
_entity_poly.pdbx_strand_id
1 'polypeptide(L)'
;MSDSKILELLLELLQNSLLINNYYLCKYDPEALEELSKEDPRMAECISRLGETVEKAWNYLDSLGVPVDRLTSPRMIPSGMVN
;
A
#
# COMPACT_ATOMS: atom_id res chain seq x y z
N MET A 1 -4.98 -22.97 8.48
CA MET A 1 -4.97 -21.56 8.92
C MET A 1 -6.42 -21.18 9.16
N SER A 2 -6.79 -20.65 10.32
CA SER A 2 -8.17 -20.22 10.55
C SER A 2 -8.43 -18.90 9.81
N ASP A 3 -9.68 -18.65 9.41
CA ASP A 3 -10.09 -17.39 8.76
C ASP A 3 -9.72 -16.17 9.61
N SER A 4 -9.77 -16.30 10.94
CA SER A 4 -9.31 -15.27 11.88
C SER A 4 -7.83 -14.91 11.71
N LYS A 5 -6.96 -15.90 11.47
CA LYS A 5 -5.53 -15.66 11.33
C LYS A 5 -5.18 -15.02 9.98
N ILE A 6 -5.96 -15.33 8.94
CA ILE A 6 -5.83 -14.69 7.63
C ILE A 6 -6.23 -13.22 7.74
N LEU A 7 -7.35 -12.92 8.40
CA LEU A 7 -7.80 -11.55 8.63
C LEU A 7 -6.77 -10.73 9.43
N GLU A 8 -6.22 -11.27 10.52
CA GLU A 8 -5.16 -10.62 11.30
C GLU A 8 -3.97 -10.22 10.43
N LEU A 9 -3.46 -11.14 9.61
CA LEU A 9 -2.29 -10.87 8.78
C LEU A 9 -2.58 -9.85 7.67
N LEU A 10 -3.77 -9.88 7.08
CA LEU A 10 -4.16 -8.89 6.07
C LEU A 10 -4.30 -7.49 6.68
N LEU A 11 -4.83 -7.40 7.90
CA LEU A 11 -4.90 -6.14 8.64
C LEU A 11 -3.51 -5.63 9.00
N GLU A 12 -2.61 -6.50 9.49
CA GLU A 12 -1.20 -6.14 9.75
C GLU A 12 -0.48 -5.65 8.50
N LEU A 13 -0.70 -6.31 7.35
CA LEU A 13 -0.17 -5.90 6.05
C LEU A 13 -0.62 -4.48 5.69
N LEU A 14 -1.92 -4.20 5.84
CA LEU A 14 -2.52 -2.91 5.47
C LEU A 14 -2.24 -1.80 6.50
N GLN A 15 -1.79 -2.14 7.70
CA GLN A 15 -1.30 -1.17 8.67
C GLN A 15 0.18 -0.81 8.45
N ASN A 16 0.89 -1.53 7.57
CA ASN A 16 2.27 -1.21 7.25
C ASN A 16 2.34 0.04 6.35
N SER A 17 2.85 1.14 6.91
CA SER A 17 2.92 2.42 6.21
C SER A 17 3.76 2.38 4.94
N LEU A 18 4.82 1.57 4.90
CA LEU A 18 5.67 1.45 3.70
C LEU A 18 4.89 0.78 2.56
N LEU A 19 4.17 -0.29 2.86
CA LEU A 19 3.35 -1.00 1.85
C LEU A 19 2.21 -0.13 1.36
N ILE A 20 1.51 0.56 2.26
CA ILE A 20 0.46 1.50 1.89
C ILE A 20 1.01 2.64 1.04
N ASN A 21 2.13 3.25 1.43
CA ASN A 21 2.76 4.31 0.63
C ASN A 21 3.19 3.82 -0.76
N ASN A 22 3.72 2.59 -0.87
CA ASN A 22 4.03 1.99 -2.16
C ASN A 22 2.78 1.83 -3.03
N TYR A 23 1.67 1.36 -2.46
CA TYR A 23 0.39 1.31 -3.16
C TYR A 23 -0.09 2.69 -3.62
N TYR A 24 0.01 3.71 -2.76
CA TYR A 24 -0.36 5.07 -3.13
C TYR A 24 0.52 5.63 -4.26
N LEU A 25 1.84 5.41 -4.18
CA LEU A 25 2.78 5.77 -5.23
C LEU A 25 2.39 5.12 -6.56
N CYS A 26 2.18 3.80 -6.57
CA CYS A 26 1.78 3.07 -7.78
C CYS A 26 0.44 3.53 -8.37
N LYS A 27 -0.55 3.83 -7.52
CA LYS A 27 -1.93 4.08 -7.95
C LYS A 27 -2.20 5.53 -8.30
N TYR A 28 -1.52 6.47 -7.64
CA TYR A 28 -1.83 7.89 -7.74
C TYR A 28 -0.65 8.74 -8.24
N ASP A 29 0.57 8.20 -8.31
CA ASP A 29 1.74 8.90 -8.83
C ASP A 29 2.57 7.99 -9.77
N PRO A 30 1.99 7.64 -10.95
CA PRO A 30 2.68 6.80 -11.93
C PRO A 30 3.91 7.47 -12.53
N GLU A 31 3.97 8.81 -12.55
CA GLU A 31 5.12 9.57 -13.04
C GLU A 31 6.34 9.36 -12.14
N ALA A 32 6.18 9.45 -10.81
CA ALA A 32 7.28 9.17 -9.88
C ALA A 32 7.77 7.71 -9.98
N LEU A 33 6.86 6.77 -10.22
CA LEU A 33 7.22 5.37 -10.45
C LEU A 33 7.97 5.19 -11.79
N GLU A 34 7.59 5.92 -12.83
CA GLU A 34 8.27 5.91 -14.12
C GLU A 34 9.69 6.47 -13.99
N GLU A 35 9.87 7.60 -13.30
CA GLU A 35 11.20 8.17 -13.03
C GLU A 35 12.05 7.19 -12.21
N LEU A 36 11.50 6.58 -11.17
CA LEU A 36 12.19 5.53 -10.42
C LEU A 36 12.57 4.35 -11.31
N SER A 37 11.73 3.96 -12.27
CA SER A 37 12.05 2.86 -13.18
C SER A 37 13.23 3.15 -14.11
N LYS A 38 13.49 4.42 -14.42
CA LYS A 38 14.65 4.86 -15.20
C LYS A 38 15.95 4.74 -14.38
N GLU A 39 15.87 5.03 -13.08
CA GLU A 39 17.01 4.98 -12.15
C GLU A 39 17.28 3.55 -11.63
N ASP A 40 16.25 2.87 -11.15
CA ASP A 40 16.29 1.51 -10.60
C ASP A 40 15.04 0.70 -11.03
N PRO A 41 15.12 -0.01 -12.17
CA PRO A 41 14.02 -0.83 -12.68
C PRO A 41 13.57 -1.93 -11.71
N ARG A 42 14.48 -2.48 -10.92
CA ARG A 42 14.16 -3.58 -9.99
C ARG A 42 13.40 -3.07 -8.79
N MET A 43 13.78 -1.90 -8.28
CA MET A 43 13.06 -1.25 -7.18
C MET A 43 11.63 -0.88 -7.62
N ALA A 44 11.48 -0.30 -8.81
CA ALA A 44 10.18 0.05 -9.37
C ALA A 44 9.28 -1.19 -9.53
N GLU A 45 9.82 -2.32 -10.00
CA GLU A 45 9.08 -3.58 -10.09
C GLU A 45 8.67 -4.10 -8.70
N CYS A 46 9.58 -4.09 -7.72
CA CYS A 46 9.29 -4.50 -6.35
C CYS A 46 8.15 -3.66 -5.73
N ILE A 47 8.21 -2.34 -5.89
CA ILE A 47 7.18 -1.41 -5.41
C ILE A 47 5.84 -1.71 -6.08
N SER A 48 5.83 -1.90 -7.40
CA SER A 48 4.63 -2.25 -8.17
C SER A 48 3.96 -3.53 -7.66
N ARG A 49 4.75 -4.60 -7.47
CA ARG A 49 4.25 -5.89 -6.97
C ARG A 49 3.73 -5.81 -5.54
N LEU A 50 4.37 -5.01 -4.69
CA LEU A 50 3.88 -4.76 -3.32
C LEU A 50 2.57 -3.95 -3.34
N GLY A 51 2.47 -2.95 -4.23
CA GLY A 51 1.24 -2.19 -4.44
C GLY A 51 0.06 -3.07 -4.88
N GLU A 52 0.28 -3.98 -5.83
CA GLU A 52 -0.74 -4.96 -6.25
C GLU A 52 -1.15 -5.90 -5.10
N THR A 53 -0.20 -6.28 -4.24
CA THR A 53 -0.50 -7.15 -3.08
C THR A 53 -1.40 -6.44 -2.08
N VAL A 54 -1.13 -5.16 -1.82
CA VAL A 54 -1.97 -4.29 -1.00
C VAL A 54 -3.37 -4.14 -1.60
N GLU A 55 -3.48 -3.91 -2.91
CA GLU A 55 -4.78 -3.77 -3.58
C GLU A 55 -5.62 -5.06 -3.47
N LYS A 56 -4.99 -6.23 -3.66
CA LYS A 56 -5.66 -7.53 -3.49
C LYS A 56 -6.12 -7.76 -2.05
N ALA A 57 -5.28 -7.42 -1.07
CA ALA A 57 -5.65 -7.53 0.35
C ALA A 57 -6.82 -6.61 0.71
N TRP A 58 -6.79 -5.37 0.21
CA TRP A 58 -7.86 -4.40 0.42
C TRP A 58 -9.18 -4.89 -0.18
N ASN A 59 -9.18 -5.28 -1.46
CA ASN A 59 -10.37 -5.78 -2.16
C ASN A 59 -10.96 -7.03 -1.47
N TYR A 60 -10.10 -7.92 -0.95
CA TYR A 60 -10.56 -9.08 -0.21
C TYR A 60 -11.25 -8.69 1.10
N LEU A 61 -10.66 -7.80 1.89
CA LEU A 61 -11.27 -7.33 3.13
C LEU A 61 -12.57 -6.55 2.89
N ASP A 62 -12.61 -5.72 1.84
CA ASP A 62 -13.83 -5.02 1.42
C ASP A 62 -14.95 -6.00 1.04
N SER A 63 -14.61 -7.08 0.33
CA SER A 63 -15.58 -8.14 0.01
C SER A 63 -16.16 -8.87 1.23
N LEU A 64 -15.46 -8.79 2.37
CA LEU A 64 -15.91 -9.31 3.67
C LEU A 64 -16.64 -8.25 4.51
N GLY A 65 -16.84 -7.04 3.99
CA GLY A 65 -17.50 -5.93 4.68
C GLY A 65 -16.62 -5.23 5.73
N VAL A 66 -15.30 -5.42 5.67
CA VAL A 66 -14.36 -4.74 6.59
C VAL A 66 -14.06 -3.34 6.03
N PRO A 67 -14.32 -2.25 6.78
CA PRO A 67 -14.11 -0.88 6.30
C PRO A 67 -12.63 -0.48 6.39
N VAL A 68 -11.82 -0.95 5.44
CA VAL A 68 -10.36 -0.78 5.40
C VAL A 68 -9.94 0.69 5.24
N ASP A 69 -10.75 1.53 4.61
CA ASP A 69 -10.46 2.96 4.37
C ASP A 69 -10.15 3.74 5.65
N ARG A 70 -10.68 3.27 6.79
CA ARG A 70 -10.45 3.87 8.12
C ARG A 70 -9.14 3.43 8.77
N LEU A 71 -8.53 2.36 8.25
CA LEU A 71 -7.33 1.73 8.81
C LEU A 71 -6.04 2.15 8.09
N THR A 72 -6.17 2.57 6.83
CA THR A 72 -5.04 2.81 5.92
C THR A 72 -4.75 4.29 5.68
N SER A 73 -5.46 5.21 6.34
CA SER A 73 -5.24 6.66 6.19
C SER A 73 -3.76 6.99 6.38
N PRO A 74 -3.03 7.33 5.31
CA PRO A 74 -1.65 7.71 5.48
C PRO A 74 -1.65 9.01 6.28
N ARG A 75 -0.88 9.05 7.37
CA ARG A 75 -0.43 10.33 7.93
C ARG A 75 0.56 10.93 6.92
N MET A 76 0.05 11.42 5.79
CA MET A 76 0.82 12.28 4.92
C MET A 76 1.03 13.57 5.71
N ILE A 77 2.16 13.64 6.42
CA ILE A 77 2.67 14.91 6.88
C ILE A 77 3.07 15.63 5.59
N PRO A 78 2.44 16.77 5.24
CA PRO A 78 2.86 17.53 4.07
C PRO A 78 4.34 17.84 4.24
N SER A 79 5.14 17.62 3.20
CA SER A 79 6.60 17.83 3.18
C SER A 79 7.03 19.31 3.33
N GLY A 80 6.21 20.15 3.96
CA GLY A 80 6.44 21.56 4.26
C GLY A 80 6.28 21.93 5.75
N MET A 81 6.16 20.94 6.66
CA MET A 81 6.10 21.17 8.11
C MET A 81 7.30 20.58 8.87
N VAL A 82 8.48 20.60 8.25
CA VAL A 82 9.74 20.45 8.98
C VAL A 82 10.33 21.85 9.09
N ASN A 83 10.06 22.53 10.20
CA ASN A 83 10.79 23.73 10.60
C ASN A 83 12.23 23.37 10.96
#